data_AF-A0A0W8CIC4-F1
#
_entry.id   AF-A0A0W8CIC4-F1
#
_cell.length_a   1.000
_cell.length_b   1.000
_cell.length_c   1.000
_cell.angle_alpha   90.00
_cell.angle_beta   90.00
_cell.angle_gamma   90.00
#
_symmetry.space_group_name_H-M   'P 1'
#
loop_
_entity.id
_entity.type
_entity.pdbx_description
1 polymer ?
#
loop_
_entity_poly.entity_id
_entity_poly.type
_entity_poly.pdbx_seq_one_letter_code
_entity_poly.pdbx_strand_id
1 'polypeptide(L)'
;MYEPLISECYHKSMEKVWEGIPKDDHDSATEGKEGLRGYLDRWLTVSKPNSEIVIENVEWVLSPRQPDGSSCGVLVVAQCYNYVTGNITEQTYDVSKNDVKVMRLRILWTILHMSKEIPISDTDAATTTETLQKLQKELG
;
A
#
# COMPACT_ATOMS: atom_id res chain seq x y z
N MET A 1 3.41 -9.54 -7.15
CA MET A 1 2.60 -8.34 -6.94
C MET A 1 1.23 -8.70 -6.39
N TYR A 2 0.77 -8.02 -5.34
CA TYR A 2 -0.47 -8.37 -4.66
C TYR A 2 -1.71 -7.75 -5.33
N GLU A 3 -2.71 -8.57 -5.62
CA GLU A 3 -3.97 -8.14 -6.23
C GLU A 3 -5.18 -8.60 -5.39
N PRO A 4 -5.71 -7.75 -4.51
CA PRO A 4 -6.79 -8.14 -3.62
C PRO A 4 -8.17 -8.17 -4.30
N LEU A 5 -8.36 -7.47 -5.43
CA LEU A 5 -9.66 -7.37 -6.14
C LEU A 5 -9.84 -8.36 -7.30
N ILE A 6 -8.76 -8.98 -7.78
CA ILE A 6 -8.75 -9.84 -8.98
C ILE A 6 -9.48 -9.17 -10.15
N SER A 7 -8.92 -8.06 -10.65
CA SER A 7 -9.48 -7.29 -11.74
C SER A 7 -8.44 -7.14 -12.84
N GLU A 8 -8.69 -7.72 -14.02
CA GLU A 8 -7.74 -7.70 -15.15
C GLU A 8 -7.27 -6.29 -15.56
N CYS A 9 -8.05 -5.24 -15.27
CA CYS A 9 -7.63 -3.86 -15.53
C CYS A 9 -6.53 -3.37 -14.57
N TYR A 10 -6.44 -3.97 -13.38
CA TYR A 10 -5.39 -3.71 -12.40
C TYR A 10 -4.04 -4.24 -12.87
N HIS A 11 -3.99 -5.46 -13.44
CA HIS A 11 -2.76 -6.06 -13.96
C HIS A 11 -2.07 -5.16 -14.98
N LYS A 12 -2.80 -4.73 -16.02
CA LYS A 12 -2.24 -3.84 -17.07
C LYS A 12 -1.71 -2.53 -16.51
N SER A 13 -2.40 -1.96 -15.54
CA SER A 13 -2.00 -0.71 -14.91
C SER A 13 -0.72 -0.90 -14.08
N MET A 14 -0.63 -2.02 -13.39
CA MET A 14 0.50 -2.35 -12.55
C MET A 14 1.73 -2.84 -13.34
N GLU A 15 1.55 -3.51 -14.47
CA GLU A 15 2.63 -3.83 -15.41
C GLU A 15 3.31 -2.54 -15.90
N LYS A 16 2.54 -1.49 -16.18
CA LYS A 16 3.11 -0.16 -16.50
C LYS A 16 3.89 0.45 -15.34
N VAL A 17 3.46 0.24 -14.10
CA VAL A 17 4.21 0.68 -12.91
C VAL A 17 5.51 -0.11 -12.76
N TRP A 18 5.47 -1.42 -13.07
CA TRP A 18 6.62 -2.31 -12.99
C TRP A 18 7.67 -2.00 -14.07
N GLU A 19 7.26 -1.97 -15.34
CA GLU A 19 8.15 -1.75 -16.49
C GLU A 19 8.50 -0.28 -16.69
N GLY A 20 7.57 0.62 -16.36
CA GLY A 20 7.68 2.04 -16.66
C GLY A 20 6.92 2.45 -17.92
N ILE A 21 6.95 3.74 -18.21
CA ILE A 21 6.33 4.32 -19.41
C ILE A 21 7.46 4.73 -20.35
N PRO A 22 7.59 4.10 -21.53
CA PRO A 22 8.56 4.51 -22.53
C PRO A 22 8.35 5.97 -22.93
N LYS A 23 9.44 6.64 -23.31
CA LYS A 23 9.34 7.92 -23.98
C LYS A 23 8.69 7.70 -25.35
N ASP A 24 7.75 8.56 -25.75
CA ASP A 24 7.25 8.56 -27.11
C ASP A 24 8.26 9.29 -28.00
N ASP A 25 8.83 8.58 -28.98
CA ASP A 25 9.79 9.16 -29.93
C ASP A 25 9.12 10.16 -30.89
N HIS A 26 7.78 10.17 -30.97
CA HIS A 26 7.00 11.10 -31.79
C HIS A 26 6.44 12.30 -31.02
N ASP A 27 6.49 12.28 -29.68
CA ASP A 27 6.08 13.40 -28.83
C ASP A 27 7.19 13.79 -27.85
N SER A 28 7.98 14.79 -28.26
CA SER A 28 9.09 15.33 -27.47
C SER A 28 8.68 15.92 -26.11
N ALA A 29 7.39 16.16 -25.88
CA ALA A 29 6.87 16.64 -24.60
C ALA A 29 6.64 15.51 -23.58
N THR A 30 6.66 14.24 -24.00
CA THR A 30 6.61 13.12 -23.08
C THR A 30 8.01 12.81 -22.56
N GLU A 31 8.21 12.93 -21.25
CA GLU A 31 9.34 12.31 -20.58
C GLU A 31 8.91 10.90 -20.16
N GLY A 32 9.62 9.87 -20.63
CA GLY A 32 9.42 8.51 -20.17
C GLY A 32 9.56 8.44 -18.64
N LYS A 33 8.85 7.52 -18.00
CA LYS A 33 8.89 7.32 -16.55
C LYS A 33 9.55 6.00 -16.23
N GLU A 34 10.62 6.03 -15.43
CA GLU A 34 11.28 4.84 -14.88
C GLU A 34 10.26 4.00 -14.11
N GLY A 35 10.19 2.70 -14.42
CA GLY A 35 9.40 1.73 -13.66
C GLY A 35 10.15 1.22 -12.43
N LEU A 36 9.46 0.46 -11.58
CA LEU A 36 10.06 -0.16 -10.40
C LEU A 36 11.24 -1.08 -10.76
N ARG A 37 11.17 -1.80 -11.89
CA ARG A 37 12.27 -2.67 -12.35
C ARG A 37 13.55 -1.88 -12.62
N GLY A 38 13.45 -0.79 -13.40
CA GLY A 38 14.58 0.08 -13.70
C GLY A 38 15.18 0.72 -12.44
N TYR A 39 14.32 1.17 -11.52
CA TYR A 39 14.76 1.68 -10.22
C TYR A 39 15.54 0.61 -9.43
N LEU A 40 15.03 -0.62 -9.34
CA LEU A 40 15.68 -1.72 -8.62
C LEU A 40 17.03 -2.07 -9.23
N ASP A 41 17.11 -2.18 -10.57
CA ASP A 41 18.37 -2.46 -11.27
C ASP A 41 19.43 -1.39 -10.99
N ARG A 42 19.04 -0.11 -11.06
CA ARG A 42 19.92 1.03 -10.76
C ARG A 42 20.35 1.04 -9.30
N TRP A 43 19.41 0.86 -8.38
CA TRP A 43 19.69 0.82 -6.94
C TRP A 43 20.62 -0.33 -6.58
N LEU A 44 20.41 -1.51 -7.18
CA LEU A 44 21.23 -2.69 -6.97
C LEU A 44 22.65 -2.51 -7.49
N THR A 45 22.80 -1.98 -8.70
CA THR A 45 24.11 -1.74 -9.33
C THR A 45 25.01 -0.88 -8.43
N VAL A 46 24.42 0.11 -7.76
CA VAL A 46 25.13 0.99 -6.82
C VAL A 46 25.36 0.31 -5.47
N SER A 47 24.36 -0.40 -4.95
CA SER A 47 24.40 -0.95 -3.58
C SER A 47 25.25 -2.22 -3.46
N LYS A 48 25.30 -3.03 -4.53
CA LYS A 48 26.06 -4.28 -4.60
C LYS A 48 26.70 -4.44 -5.98
N PRO A 49 27.76 -3.67 -6.27
CA PRO A 49 28.50 -3.84 -7.52
C PRO A 49 29.03 -5.28 -7.62
N ASN A 50 28.93 -5.87 -8.81
CA ASN A 50 29.34 -7.26 -9.13
C ASN A 50 28.44 -8.38 -8.56
N SER A 51 27.25 -8.07 -8.07
CA SER A 51 26.24 -9.09 -7.74
C SER A 51 25.24 -9.24 -8.87
N GLU A 52 25.10 -10.44 -9.41
CA GLU A 52 24.05 -10.78 -10.37
C GLU A 52 22.80 -11.21 -9.57
N ILE A 53 21.99 -10.23 -9.15
CA ILE A 53 20.66 -10.56 -8.60
C ILE A 53 19.70 -10.65 -9.78
N VAL A 54 19.15 -11.85 -9.97
CA VAL A 54 18.13 -12.08 -10.97
C VAL A 54 16.81 -11.57 -10.42
N ILE A 55 16.27 -10.52 -11.03
CA ILE A 55 14.89 -10.10 -10.79
C ILE A 55 13.98 -11.04 -11.60
N GLU A 56 13.40 -12.01 -10.89
CA GLU A 56 12.44 -12.96 -11.46
C GLU A 56 11.19 -12.27 -12.02
N ASN A 57 10.42 -13.03 -12.80
CA ASN A 57 9.17 -12.54 -13.40
C ASN A 57 8.14 -12.19 -12.32
N VAL A 58 7.23 -11.27 -12.65
CA VAL A 58 6.15 -10.88 -11.74
C VAL A 58 5.22 -12.07 -11.51
N GLU A 59 5.17 -12.55 -10.27
CA GLU A 59 4.13 -13.48 -9.81
C GLU A 59 2.95 -12.72 -9.21
N TRP A 60 1.73 -13.07 -9.61
CA TRP A 60 0.52 -12.44 -9.08
C TRP A 60 0.03 -13.17 -7.83
N VAL A 61 -0.02 -12.44 -6.72
CA VAL A 61 -0.52 -12.95 -5.45
C VAL A 61 -2.02 -12.65 -5.40
N LEU A 62 -2.83 -13.67 -5.64
CA LEU A 62 -4.30 -13.58 -5.74
C LEU A 62 -5.02 -13.82 -4.40
N SER A 63 -4.26 -14.07 -3.33
CA SER A 63 -4.81 -14.38 -2.01
C SER A 63 -4.00 -13.69 -0.90
N PRO A 64 -4.65 -13.29 0.20
CA PRO A 64 -6.07 -13.48 0.49
C PRO A 64 -6.93 -12.44 -0.24
N ARG A 65 -8.19 -12.78 -0.58
CA ARG A 65 -9.11 -11.87 -1.30
C ARG A 65 -9.83 -10.95 -0.33
N GLN A 66 -9.97 -9.68 -0.67
CA GLN A 66 -10.71 -8.75 0.20
C GLN A 66 -12.24 -8.88 0.05
N PRO A 67 -13.01 -8.61 1.11
CA PRO A 67 -14.47 -8.75 1.08
C PRO A 67 -15.19 -7.56 0.44
N ASP A 68 -14.51 -6.45 0.15
CA ASP A 68 -15.10 -5.22 -0.36
C ASP A 68 -14.09 -4.35 -1.13
N GLY A 69 -14.56 -3.25 -1.73
CA GLY A 69 -13.72 -2.34 -2.51
C GLY A 69 -12.87 -1.35 -1.70
N SER A 70 -12.87 -1.44 -0.35
CA SER A 70 -12.33 -0.41 0.54
C SER A 70 -11.30 -0.94 1.56
N SER A 71 -11.07 -2.26 1.58
CA SER A 71 -10.25 -2.92 2.59
C SER A 71 -8.80 -3.13 2.15
N CYS A 72 -8.44 -2.70 0.94
CA CYS A 72 -7.15 -2.98 0.29
C CYS A 72 -5.96 -2.53 1.15
N GLY A 73 -6.02 -1.34 1.75
CA GLY A 73 -4.93 -0.84 2.60
C GLY A 73 -4.68 -1.70 3.85
N VAL A 74 -5.75 -2.21 4.47
CA VAL A 74 -5.64 -3.10 5.63
C VAL A 74 -5.00 -4.42 5.24
N LEU A 75 -5.39 -4.98 4.09
CA LEU A 75 -4.82 -6.23 3.59
C LEU A 75 -3.36 -6.08 3.16
N VAL A 76 -2.95 -4.94 2.58
CA VAL A 76 -1.53 -4.66 2.29
C VAL A 76 -0.71 -4.69 3.57
N VAL A 77 -1.15 -4.03 4.65
CA VAL A 77 -0.45 -4.04 5.94
C VAL A 77 -0.37 -5.45 6.52
N ALA A 78 -1.48 -6.20 6.50
CA ALA A 78 -1.52 -7.58 6.98
C ALA A 78 -0.55 -8.48 6.18
N GLN A 79 -0.50 -8.31 4.85
CA GLN A 79 0.41 -9.09 4.01
C GLN A 79 1.88 -8.75 4.27
N CYS A 80 2.22 -7.47 4.34
CA CYS A 80 3.58 -7.06 4.72
C CYS A 80 3.99 -7.66 6.07
N TYR A 81 3.09 -7.65 7.06
CA TYR A 81 3.35 -8.24 8.36
C TYR A 81 3.62 -9.75 8.27
N ASN A 82 2.80 -10.49 7.53
CA ASN A 82 2.96 -11.94 7.35
C ASN A 82 4.29 -12.28 6.67
N TYR A 83 4.69 -11.52 5.64
CA TYR A 83 5.98 -11.70 4.97
C TYR A 83 7.16 -11.46 5.92
N VAL A 84 7.13 -10.37 6.70
CA VAL A 84 8.21 -10.01 7.63
C VAL A 84 8.30 -11.00 8.80
N THR A 85 7.19 -11.60 9.22
CA THR A 85 7.14 -12.56 10.33
C THR A 85 7.28 -14.03 9.91
N GLY A 86 7.35 -14.32 8.60
CA GLY A 86 7.46 -15.68 8.08
C GLY A 86 6.15 -16.48 8.05
N ASN A 87 5.00 -15.83 8.31
CA ASN A 87 3.67 -16.47 8.36
C ASN A 87 2.98 -16.49 6.98
N ILE A 88 3.67 -16.96 5.95
CA ILE A 88 3.21 -16.89 4.55
C ILE A 88 2.10 -17.92 4.26
N THR A 89 2.03 -19.00 5.03
CA THR A 89 1.03 -20.07 4.84
C THR A 89 -0.40 -19.66 5.20
N GLU A 90 -0.61 -18.55 5.91
CA GLU A 90 -1.94 -18.06 6.30
C GLU A 90 -2.62 -17.22 5.21
N GLN A 91 -2.08 -17.18 3.99
CA GLN A 91 -2.50 -16.22 2.96
C GLN A 91 -3.48 -16.77 1.93
N THR A 92 -4.00 -17.99 2.08
CA THR A 92 -4.79 -18.67 1.02
C THR A 92 -6.31 -18.60 1.18
N TYR A 93 -6.83 -17.79 2.11
CA TYR A 93 -8.28 -17.73 2.40
C TYR A 93 -8.94 -16.41 1.99
N ASP A 94 -10.26 -16.43 1.81
CA ASP A 94 -11.06 -15.24 1.55
C ASP A 94 -11.30 -14.48 2.86
N VAL A 95 -10.82 -13.23 2.93
CA VAL A 95 -10.96 -12.40 4.13
C VAL A 95 -12.42 -12.02 4.31
N SER A 96 -12.99 -12.31 5.47
CA SER A 96 -14.35 -11.87 5.81
C SER A 96 -14.38 -10.41 6.28
N LYS A 97 -15.56 -9.79 6.26
CA LYS A 97 -15.74 -8.44 6.85
C LYS A 97 -15.41 -8.40 8.35
N ASN A 98 -15.55 -9.51 9.06
CA ASN A 98 -15.20 -9.59 10.48
C ASN A 98 -13.69 -9.66 10.67
N ASP A 99 -12.97 -10.37 9.79
CA ASP A 99 -11.51 -10.39 9.80
C ASP A 99 -10.94 -8.99 9.59
N VAL A 100 -11.51 -8.23 8.63
CA VAL A 100 -11.13 -6.82 8.42
C VAL A 100 -11.33 -5.97 9.68
N LYS A 101 -12.45 -6.15 10.40
CA LYS A 101 -12.68 -5.44 11.67
C LYS A 101 -11.61 -5.76 12.71
N VAL A 102 -11.26 -7.04 12.84
CA VAL A 102 -10.21 -7.50 13.77
C VAL A 102 -8.86 -6.93 13.36
N MET A 103 -8.50 -6.97 12.07
CA MET A 103 -7.25 -6.39 11.55
C MET A 103 -7.17 -4.89 11.83
N ARG A 104 -8.24 -4.12 11.56
CA ARG A 104 -8.30 -2.69 11.87
C ARG A 104 -8.11 -2.42 13.36
N LEU A 105 -8.77 -3.19 14.23
CA LEU A 105 -8.62 -3.07 15.68
C LEU A 105 -7.19 -3.37 16.13
N ARG A 106 -6.54 -4.39 15.56
CA ARG A 106 -5.14 -4.71 15.85
C ARG A 106 -4.20 -3.59 15.42
N ILE A 107 -4.38 -3.04 14.21
CA ILE A 107 -3.58 -1.90 13.73
C ILE A 107 -3.77 -0.68 14.65
N LEU A 108 -5.02 -0.34 14.98
CA LEU A 108 -5.34 0.75 15.90
C LEU A 108 -4.69 0.54 17.27
N TRP A 109 -4.82 -0.67 17.82
CA TRP A 109 -4.23 -1.03 19.11
C TRP A 109 -2.71 -0.87 19.10
N THR A 110 -2.04 -1.37 18.06
CA THR A 110 -0.59 -1.22 17.88
C THR A 110 -0.18 0.24 17.83
N ILE A 111 -0.91 1.08 17.09
CA ILE A 111 -0.65 2.52 17.05
C ILE A 111 -0.80 3.11 18.45
N LEU A 112 -1.93 2.90 19.13
CA LEU A 112 -2.18 3.46 20.44
C LEU A 112 -1.18 3.00 21.50
N HIS A 113 -0.71 1.75 21.44
CA HIS A 113 0.25 1.20 22.41
C HIS A 113 1.69 1.66 22.14
N MET A 114 2.04 1.91 20.89
CA MET A 114 3.39 2.31 20.49
C MET A 114 3.55 3.82 20.40
N SER A 115 2.44 4.57 20.31
CA SER A 115 2.44 6.01 20.37
C SER A 115 2.64 6.49 21.80
N LYS A 116 3.53 7.46 21.98
CA LYS A 116 3.46 8.33 23.15
C LYS A 116 2.28 9.27 22.94
N GLU A 117 1.35 9.28 23.88
CA GLU A 117 0.28 10.27 23.90
C GLU A 117 0.94 11.65 24.05
N ILE A 118 0.88 12.46 22.99
CA ILE A 118 1.30 13.85 23.04
C ILE A 118 0.03 14.64 23.34
N PRO A 119 -0.01 15.41 24.44
CA PRO A 119 -1.12 16.30 24.71
C PRO A 119 -1.32 17.20 23.50
N ILE A 120 -2.56 17.30 23.02
CA ILE A 120 -2.89 18.28 22.00
C ILE A 120 -2.52 19.67 22.53
N SER A 121 -1.88 20.50 21.70
CA SER A 121 -1.60 21.87 22.12
C SER A 121 -2.91 22.63 22.30
N ASP A 122 -2.95 23.63 23.17
CA ASP A 122 -4.16 24.46 23.37
C ASP A 122 -4.63 25.10 22.06
N THR A 123 -3.69 25.42 21.16
CA THR A 123 -3.96 25.97 19.83
C THR A 123 -4.63 24.93 18.91
N ASP A 124 -4.12 23.70 18.88
CA ASP A 124 -4.70 22.62 18.08
C ASP A 124 -6.05 22.17 18.64
N ALA A 125 -6.23 22.20 19.97
CA ALA A 125 -7.49 21.90 20.64
C ALA A 125 -8.58 22.92 20.29
N ALA A 126 -8.24 24.22 20.29
CA ALA A 126 -9.14 25.29 19.88
C ALA A 126 -9.55 25.12 18.40
N THR A 127 -8.58 24.83 17.53
CA THR A 127 -8.81 24.64 16.08
C THR A 127 -9.70 23.42 15.81
N THR A 128 -9.48 22.33 16.54
CA THR A 128 -10.30 21.12 16.45
C THR A 128 -11.74 21.39 16.88
N THR A 129 -11.92 22.17 17.96
CA THR A 129 -13.24 22.54 18.47
C THR A 129 -14.01 23.43 17.48
N GLU A 130 -13.36 24.43 16.89
CA GLU A 130 -13.98 25.26 15.85
C GLU A 130 -14.37 24.44 14.61
N THR A 131 -13.52 23.51 14.21
CA THR A 131 -13.77 22.63 13.06
C THR A 131 -14.98 21.73 13.33
N LEU A 132 -15.09 21.17 14.54
CA LEU A 132 -16.22 20.35 14.94
C LEU A 132 -17.53 21.14 14.95
N GLN A 133 -17.51 22.38 15.46
CA GLN A 133 -18.68 23.26 15.45
C GLN A 133 -19.14 23.60 14.02
N LYS A 134 -18.21 23.86 13.11
CA LYS A 134 -18.51 24.09 11.69
C LYS A 134 -19.14 22.85 11.05
N LEU A 135 -18.56 21.67 11.28
CA LEU A 135 -19.11 20.41 10.76
C LEU A 135 -20.51 20.12 11.28
N GLN A 136 -20.76 20.36 12.57
CA GLN A 136 -22.10 20.20 13.16
C GLN A 136 -23.13 21.15 12.57
N LYS A 137 -22.73 22.37 12.20
CA LYS A 137 -23.60 23.36 11.58
C LYS A 137 -23.94 23.02 10.12
N GLU A 138 -23.01 22.41 9.38
CA GLU A 138 -23.23 22.02 7.97
C GLU A 138 -23.98 20.68 7.84
N LEU A 139 -23.95 19.84 8.89
CA LEU A 139 -24.59 18.52 8.91
C LEU A 139 -25.95 18.49 9.62
N GLY A 140 -26.36 19.59 10.26
CA GLY A 140 -27.67 19.76 10.92
C GLY A 140 -28.62 20.62 10.10
#